data_AF-A0ABD0QSM1-F1
#
_entry.id   AF-A0ABD0QSM1-F1
#
_cell.length_a   1.000
_cell.length_b   1.000
_cell.length_c   1.000
_cell.angle_alpha   90.00
_cell.angle_beta   90.00
_cell.angle_gamma   90.00
#
_symmetry.space_group_name_H-M   'P 1'
#
loop_
_entity.id
_entity.type
_entity.pdbx_description
1 polymer ?
#
loop_
_entity_poly.entity_id
_entity_poly.type
_entity_poly.pdbx_seq_one_letter_code
_entity_poly.pdbx_strand_id
1 'polypeptide(L)' 'RKRWPQYTATDQKHVGLNTEPLKVHKGLRTQVCALWNRFLPRLLNITGNEPNRCIPL' A
#
# COMPACT_ATOMS: atom_id res chain seq x y z
N ARG A 1 -25.58 -11.91 11.73
CA ARG A 1 -24.42 -12.46 10.98
C ARG A 1 -23.39 -11.35 10.83
N LYS A 2 -22.15 -11.50 11.34
CA LYS A 2 -21.05 -10.57 10.99
C LYS A 2 -20.69 -10.84 9.51
N ARG A 3 -20.84 -9.84 8.65
CA ARG A 3 -20.58 -9.95 7.20
C ARG A 3 -19.20 -9.37 6.90
N TRP A 4 -18.44 -10.05 6.05
CA TRP A 4 -17.16 -9.55 5.55
C TRP A 4 -17.39 -8.28 4.72
N PRO A 5 -16.70 -7.17 5.00
CA PRO A 5 -16.90 -5.92 4.28
C PRO A 5 -16.29 -6.00 2.89
N GLN A 6 -16.97 -5.44 1.89
CA GLN A 6 -16.40 -5.25 0.56
C GLN A 6 -15.30 -4.20 0.61
N TYR A 7 -14.16 -4.48 -0.03
CA TYR A 7 -13.11 -3.49 -0.21
C TYR A 7 -13.52 -2.48 -1.28
N THR A 8 -13.38 -1.19 -1.00
CA THR A 8 -13.59 -0.10 -1.96
C THR A 8 -12.42 0.88 -1.88
N ALA A 9 -12.15 1.62 -2.97
CA ALA A 9 -11.04 2.57 -3.01
C ALA A 9 -11.19 3.72 -2.00
N THR A 10 -12.43 4.08 -1.66
CA THR A 10 -12.77 5.13 -0.69
C THR A 10 -12.64 4.65 0.75
N ASP A 11 -13.14 3.45 1.05
CA ASP A 11 -13.30 2.98 2.42
C ASP A 11 -12.16 2.07 2.87
N GLN A 12 -11.48 1.41 1.91
CA GLN A 12 -10.29 0.56 2.06
C GLN A 12 -10.36 -0.41 3.25
N LYS A 13 -11.57 -0.93 3.49
CA LYS A 13 -11.86 -1.84 4.60
C LYS A 13 -11.25 -3.21 4.33
N HIS A 14 -10.54 -3.72 5.32
CA HIS A 14 -10.01 -5.08 5.33
C HIS A 14 -10.27 -5.72 6.69
N VAL A 15 -10.07 -7.03 6.79
CA VAL A 15 -10.22 -7.74 8.06
C VAL A 15 -8.96 -8.51 8.40
N GLY A 16 -8.63 -8.56 9.69
CA GLY A 16 -7.61 -9.44 10.20
C GLY A 16 -8.14 -10.87 10.27
N LEU A 17 -7.42 -11.80 9.64
CA LEU A 17 -7.69 -13.23 9.78
C LEU A 17 -6.85 -13.77 10.93
N ASN A 18 -7.48 -13.98 12.09
CA ASN A 18 -6.87 -14.56 13.27
C ASN A 18 -7.90 -15.41 14.05
N THR A 19 -7.47 -15.98 15.18
CA THR A 19 -8.36 -16.75 16.08
C THR A 19 -9.24 -15.85 16.96
N GLU A 20 -9.03 -14.53 16.91
CA GLU A 20 -9.85 -13.55 17.62
C GLU A 20 -11.13 -13.23 16.82
N PRO A 21 -12.12 -12.56 17.43
CA PRO A 21 -13.30 -12.11 16.70
C PRO A 21 -12.92 -11.18 15.54
N LEU A 22 -13.61 -11.33 14.40
CA LEU A 22 -13.39 -10.52 13.19
C LEU A 22 -13.33 -9.02 13.51
N LYS A 23 -12.16 -8.41 13.26
CA LYS A 23 -11.89 -6.98 13.37
C LYS A 23 -11.75 -6.38 11.97
N VAL A 24 -12.51 -5.31 11.71
CA VAL A 24 -12.43 -4.54 10.46
C VAL A 24 -11.45 -3.38 10.67
N HIS A 25 -10.44 -3.31 9.82
CA HIS A 25 -9.45 -2.26 9.79
C HIS A 25 -9.58 -1.46 8.47
N LYS A 26 -8.99 -0.27 8.40
CA LYS A 26 -8.97 0.57 7.19
C LYS A 26 -7.54 0.83 6.75
N GLY A 27 -7.31 0.86 5.45
CA GLY A 27 -6.03 1.28 4.88
C GLY A 27 -4.87 0.35 5.21
N LEU A 28 -4.77 -0.78 4.50
CA LEU A 28 -3.66 -1.72 4.71
C LEU A 28 -2.34 -1.10 4.24
N ARG A 29 -1.41 -0.88 5.18
CA ARG A 29 -0.03 -0.41 4.92
C ARG A 29 0.04 0.83 4.01
N THR A 30 -0.92 1.74 4.12
CA THR A 30 -1.13 2.86 3.18
C THR A 30 0.10 3.71 2.93
N GLN A 31 0.92 3.98 3.95
CA GLN A 31 2.17 4.74 3.82
C GLN A 31 3.20 4.00 2.96
N VAL A 32 3.41 2.71 3.25
CA VAL A 32 4.34 1.86 2.50
C VAL A 32 3.80 1.66 1.07
N CYS A 33 2.51 1.42 0.89
CA CYS A 33 1.92 1.34 -0.44
C CYS A 33 2.00 2.67 -1.20
N ALA A 34 1.89 3.83 -0.54
CA ALA A 34 2.09 5.12 -1.19
C ALA A 34 3.54 5.29 -1.66
N LEU A 35 4.50 4.85 -0.86
CA LEU A 35 5.91 4.79 -1.27
C LEU A 35 6.06 3.92 -2.53
N TRP A 36 5.65 2.66 -2.49
CA TRP A 36 5.86 1.72 -3.59
C TRP A 36 5.05 2.05 -4.85
N ASN A 37 3.82 2.52 -4.70
CA ASN A 37 2.91 2.71 -5.85
C ASN A 37 2.94 4.12 -6.43
N ARG A 38 3.35 5.14 -5.66
CA ARG A 38 3.30 6.54 -6.12
C ARG A 38 4.66 7.21 -6.17
N PHE A 39 5.51 6.96 -5.18
CA PHE A 39 6.82 7.61 -5.08
C PHE A 39 7.87 6.85 -5.90
N LEU A 40 8.01 5.54 -5.66
CA LEU A 40 9.04 4.73 -6.30
C LEU A 40 8.99 4.76 -7.84
N PRO A 41 7.83 4.67 -8.52
CA PRO A 41 7.80 4.74 -9.98
C PRO A 41 8.31 6.07 -10.52
N ARG A 42 8.06 7.18 -9.79
CA ARG A 42 8.56 8.50 -10.16
C ARG A 42 10.06 8.60 -9.92
N LEU A 43 10.54 8.08 -8.80
CA LEU A 43 11.96 8.03 -8.48
C LEU A 43 12.71 7.27 -9.58
N LEU A 44 12.27 6.04 -9.92
CA LEU A 44 12.88 5.23 -10.97
C LEU A 44 12.80 5.89 -12.35
N ASN A 45 11.74 6.62 -12.65
CA ASN A 45 11.63 7.38 -13.89
C ASN A 45 12.65 8.54 -13.96
N ILE A 46 12.95 9.19 -12.83
CA ILE A 46 13.91 10.29 -12.74
C ILE A 46 15.35 9.77 -12.72
N THR A 47 15.61 8.74 -11.91
CA THR A 47 16.95 8.16 -11.75
C THR A 47 17.32 7.28 -12.95
N GLY A 48 16.31 6.83 -13.70
CA GLY A 48 16.46 6.04 -14.91
C GLY A 48 16.92 4.62 -14.62
N ASN A 49 16.41 3.67 -15.40
CA ASN A 49 16.99 2.33 -15.60
C ASN A 49 18.38 2.40 -16.29
N GLU A 50 19.15 3.45 -16.05
CA GLU A 50 20.51 3.59 -16.55
C GLU A 50 21.48 3.25 -15.40
N PRO A 51 22.33 2.23 -15.56
CA PRO A 51 23.06 1.61 -14.44
C PRO A 51 24.11 2.52 -13.77
N ASN A 52 24.27 3.77 -14.19
CA ASN A 52 25.41 4.62 -13.83
C ASN A 52 25.08 6.05 -13.37
N ARG A 53 23.83 6.38 -13.00
CA ARG A 53 23.54 7.66 -12.32
C ARG A 53 23.46 7.47 -10.81
N CYS A 54 24.49 7.92 -10.10
CA CYS A 54 24.44 8.10 -8.65
C CYS A 54 23.29 9.07 -8.31
N ILE A 55 22.37 8.63 -7.46
CA ILE A 55 21.32 9.47 -6.91
C ILE A 55 22.01 10.44 -5.94
N PRO A 56 22.01 11.76 -6.18
CA PRO A 56 22.48 12.68 -5.17
C PRO A 56 21.43 12.72 -4.05
N LEU A 57 21.83 12.29 -2.84
CA LEU A 57 21.09 12.47 -1.60
C LEU A 57 21.14 13.94 -1.16
#